data_AF-A0A850RL02-F1
#
_entry.id   AF-A0A850RL02-F1
#
_cell.length_a   1.000
_cell.length_b   1.000
_cell.length_c   1.000
_cell.angle_alpha   90.00
_cell.angle_beta   90.00
_cell.angle_gamma   90.00
#
_symmetry.space_group_name_H-M   'P 1'
#
loop_
_entity.id
_entity.type
_entity.pdbx_description
1 polymer ?
#
loop_
_entity_poly.entity_id
_entity_poly.type
_entity_poly.pdbx_seq_one_letter_code
_entity_poly.pdbx_strand_id
1 'polypeptide(L)'
;MHESIASALYKGYTRKLIQDGFQGELLPANTRAAWLRQVVKMQAKDRSSVAMAPPAFVGRGKNAELYIHGVYYPSTEIADGEKITPQWYGYAIRARAKDFTIESQPLPVIITNHLVQRTMQRLDVAHPRQALLSLQSAFLASLLLEPPSKGHALLPARGGAVIAVPDRDYPMCWAMLTFVNKERLSVQQMREVLDVGNQIVKHTSNFFRADVARKLACAA
;
A
#
# COMPACT_ATOMS: atom_id res chain seq x y z
N MET A 1 -8.86 17.20 -16.13
CA MET A 1 -8.44 15.96 -16.81
C MET A 1 -8.21 14.78 -15.86
N HIS A 2 -7.63 14.96 -14.67
CA HIS A 2 -7.42 13.86 -13.71
C HIS A 2 -8.69 13.46 -12.95
N GLU A 3 -9.51 14.43 -12.54
CA GLU A 3 -10.85 14.20 -11.97
C GLU A 3 -11.79 13.49 -12.96
N SER A 4 -11.63 13.69 -14.28
CA SER A 4 -12.42 12.97 -15.28
C SER A 4 -12.01 11.51 -15.44
N ILE A 5 -10.73 11.16 -15.21
CA ILE A 5 -10.28 9.76 -15.17
C ILE A 5 -10.78 9.09 -13.89
N ALA A 6 -10.67 9.76 -12.74
CA ALA A 6 -11.26 9.30 -11.48
C ALA A 6 -12.76 9.06 -11.66
N SER A 7 -13.51 10.08 -12.10
CA SER A 7 -14.95 10.00 -12.32
C SER A 7 -15.35 8.93 -13.34
N ALA A 8 -14.53 8.66 -14.37
CA ALA A 8 -14.78 7.60 -15.35
C ALA A 8 -14.51 6.19 -14.77
N LEU A 9 -13.47 6.05 -13.94
CA LEU A 9 -13.14 4.79 -13.25
C LEU A 9 -14.15 4.45 -12.14
N TYR A 10 -14.87 5.45 -11.62
CA TYR A 10 -15.78 5.32 -10.45
C TYR A 10 -17.26 5.39 -10.77
N LYS A 11 -17.66 5.45 -12.05
CA LYS A 11 -19.08 5.52 -12.40
C LYS A 11 -19.75 4.16 -12.20
N GLY A 12 -20.52 4.01 -11.11
CA GLY A 12 -21.41 2.85 -10.88
C GLY A 12 -20.83 1.71 -10.04
N TYR A 13 -19.78 1.94 -9.26
CA TYR A 13 -19.17 0.92 -8.39
C TYR A 13 -19.15 1.37 -6.93
N THR A 14 -19.56 0.50 -6.00
CA THR A 14 -19.43 0.70 -4.55
C THR A 14 -18.08 0.16 -4.09
N ARG A 15 -17.43 0.84 -3.14
CA ARG A 15 -16.14 0.41 -2.57
C ARG A 15 -16.25 0.14 -1.10
N LYS A 16 -15.57 -0.91 -0.63
CA LYS A 16 -15.48 -1.28 0.79
C LYS A 16 -14.02 -1.28 1.21
N LEU A 17 -13.71 -0.64 2.33
CA LEU A 17 -12.49 -0.92 3.10
C LEU A 17 -12.68 -2.29 3.73
N ILE A 18 -12.06 -3.30 3.15
CA ILE A 18 -12.23 -4.68 3.61
C ILE A 18 -11.39 -4.85 4.89
N GLN A 19 -12.06 -5.08 6.01
CA GLN A 19 -11.45 -5.39 7.31
C GLN A 19 -11.27 -6.90 7.49
N ASP A 20 -10.93 -7.62 6.42
CA ASP A 20 -10.72 -9.06 6.53
C ASP A 20 -9.37 -9.28 7.24
N GLY A 21 -9.46 -9.72 8.50
CA GLY A 21 -8.31 -10.19 9.24
C GLY A 21 -7.62 -11.29 8.47
N PHE A 22 -6.29 -11.25 8.41
CA PHE A 22 -5.49 -12.30 7.80
C PHE A 22 -5.69 -13.61 8.60
N GLN A 23 -6.57 -14.49 8.13
CA GLN A 23 -6.80 -15.82 8.71
C GLN A 23 -5.92 -16.84 8.00
N GLY A 24 -4.66 -16.96 8.44
CA GLY A 24 -3.79 -18.07 8.06
C GLY A 24 -3.47 -18.91 9.29
N GLU A 25 -3.62 -20.23 9.20
CA GLU A 25 -3.10 -21.14 10.23
C GLU A 25 -1.58 -21.04 10.27
N LEU A 26 -1.05 -20.51 11.37
CA LEU A 26 0.39 -20.48 11.63
C LEU A 26 0.82 -21.86 12.13
N LEU A 27 1.75 -22.49 11.43
CA LEU A 27 2.38 -23.73 11.89
C LEU A 27 2.97 -23.53 13.29
N PRO A 28 2.90 -24.52 14.18
CA PRO A 28 3.53 -24.43 15.49
C PRO A 28 5.03 -24.14 15.34
N ALA A 29 5.51 -23.07 15.95
CA ALA A 29 6.90 -22.66 15.93
C ALA A 29 7.52 -22.88 17.31
N ASN A 30 8.60 -23.63 17.35
CA ASN A 30 9.26 -24.04 18.59
C ASN A 30 9.93 -22.85 19.33
N THR A 31 10.06 -21.69 18.66
CA THR A 31 10.55 -20.45 19.25
C THR A 31 9.84 -19.22 18.68
N ARG A 32 9.65 -18.18 19.50
CA ARG A 32 9.03 -16.89 19.14
C ARG A 32 9.66 -16.20 17.91
N ALA A 33 10.99 -16.28 17.78
CA ALA A 33 11.69 -15.74 16.61
C ALA A 33 11.51 -16.59 15.34
N ALA A 34 11.29 -17.89 15.47
CA ALA A 34 10.90 -18.74 14.35
C ALA A 34 9.47 -18.42 13.88
N TRP A 35 8.55 -18.12 14.80
CA TRP A 35 7.18 -17.73 14.49
C TRP A 35 7.10 -16.46 13.63
N LEU A 36 7.76 -15.37 14.04
CA LEU A 36 7.76 -14.12 13.24
C LEU A 36 8.35 -14.34 11.84
N ARG A 37 9.36 -15.21 11.71
CA ARG A 37 9.91 -15.59 10.40
C ARG A 37 8.93 -16.40 9.55
N GLN A 38 8.06 -17.21 10.16
CA GLN A 38 7.00 -17.90 9.44
C GLN A 38 5.95 -16.93 8.92
N VAL A 39 5.58 -15.89 9.68
CA VAL A 39 4.67 -14.82 9.21
C VAL A 39 5.18 -14.19 7.91
N VAL A 40 6.47 -13.83 7.86
CA VAL A 40 7.09 -13.30 6.63
C VAL A 40 7.01 -14.29 5.47
N LYS A 41 7.29 -15.58 5.73
CA LYS A 41 7.22 -16.63 4.70
C LYS A 41 5.79 -16.84 4.18
N MET A 42 4.78 -16.74 5.05
CA MET A 42 3.37 -16.85 4.66
C MET A 42 2.96 -15.68 3.78
N GLN A 43 3.28 -14.45 4.20
CA GLN A 43 2.97 -13.26 3.41
C GLN A 43 3.66 -13.30 2.04
N ALA A 44 4.90 -13.78 1.96
CA ALA A 44 5.60 -13.91 0.69
C ALA A 44 4.95 -14.93 -0.28
N LYS A 45 4.25 -15.94 0.26
CA LYS A 45 3.54 -16.97 -0.53
C LYS A 45 2.14 -16.55 -0.95
N ASP A 46 1.54 -15.59 -0.27
CA ASP A 46 0.22 -15.10 -0.58
C ASP A 46 0.20 -14.37 -1.93
N ARG A 47 -0.61 -14.89 -2.85
CA ARG A 47 -0.75 -14.34 -4.21
C ARG A 47 -1.65 -13.12 -4.24
N SER A 48 -2.54 -12.99 -3.26
CA SER A 48 -3.49 -11.88 -3.14
C SER A 48 -2.87 -10.63 -2.54
N SER A 49 -1.68 -10.70 -1.95
CA SER A 49 -1.01 -9.55 -1.34
C SER A 49 0.44 -9.34 -1.79
N VAL A 50 0.88 -8.08 -1.85
CA VAL A 50 2.26 -7.68 -2.18
C VAL A 50 2.80 -6.82 -1.05
N ALA A 51 3.95 -7.20 -0.48
CA ALA A 51 4.63 -6.38 0.51
C ALA A 51 5.26 -5.17 -0.20
N MET A 52 4.85 -3.97 0.20
CA MET A 52 5.29 -2.71 -0.39
C MET A 52 6.40 -2.07 0.43
N ALA A 53 6.76 -2.63 1.59
CA ALA A 53 7.90 -2.24 2.40
C ALA A 53 8.63 -3.50 2.90
N PRO A 54 9.97 -3.46 3.08
CA PRO A 54 10.67 -4.52 3.79
C PRO A 54 10.07 -4.72 5.20
N PRO A 55 9.87 -5.97 5.66
CA PRO A 55 9.37 -6.21 7.01
C PRO A 55 10.25 -5.54 8.07
N ALA A 56 9.61 -4.90 9.04
CA ALA A 56 10.28 -4.17 10.11
C ALA A 56 10.14 -4.93 11.43
N PHE A 57 11.28 -5.21 12.07
CA PHE A 57 11.32 -5.85 13.38
C PHE A 57 11.60 -4.82 14.46
N VAL A 58 10.79 -4.83 15.52
CA VAL A 58 10.92 -3.95 16.69
C VAL A 58 10.96 -4.82 17.95
N GLY A 59 11.72 -4.41 18.96
CA GLY A 59 11.84 -5.14 20.21
C GLY A 59 12.70 -6.41 20.13
N ARG A 60 12.70 -7.21 21.20
CA ARG A 60 13.50 -8.43 21.34
C ARG A 60 12.76 -9.50 22.15
N GLY A 61 13.06 -10.76 21.87
CA GLY A 61 12.55 -11.91 22.62
C GLY A 61 11.02 -11.97 22.65
N LYS A 62 10.44 -11.97 23.85
CA LYS A 62 8.98 -12.00 24.04
C LYS A 62 8.26 -10.72 23.63
N ASN A 63 8.98 -9.59 23.55
CA ASN A 63 8.43 -8.30 23.16
C ASN A 63 8.77 -7.96 21.70
N ALA A 64 9.18 -8.96 20.90
CA ALA A 64 9.46 -8.76 19.50
C ALA A 64 8.14 -8.59 18.72
N GLU A 65 8.13 -7.62 17.82
CA GLU A 65 7.02 -7.30 16.94
C GLU A 65 7.51 -7.20 15.50
N LEU A 66 6.65 -7.60 14.57
CA LEU A 66 6.89 -7.53 13.14
C LEU A 66 5.81 -6.67 12.49
N TYR A 67 6.24 -5.71 11.69
CA TYR A 67 5.35 -4.87 10.89
C TYR A 67 5.58 -5.14 9.41
N ILE A 68 4.49 -5.37 8.68
CA ILE A 68 4.49 -5.54 7.22
C ILE A 68 3.49 -4.55 6.65
N HIS A 69 3.91 -3.76 5.67
CA HIS A 69 3.01 -2.88 4.92
C HIS A 69 2.92 -3.40 3.49
N GLY A 70 1.71 -3.46 2.95
CA GLY A 70 1.48 -4.00 1.64
C GLY A 70 0.20 -3.50 1.00
N VAL A 71 -0.11 -4.11 -0.15
CA VAL A 71 -1.42 -4.01 -0.77
C VAL A 71 -2.01 -5.40 -0.98
N TYR A 72 -3.31 -5.53 -0.77
CA TYR A 72 -4.05 -6.77 -1.03
C TYR A 72 -5.10 -6.54 -2.11
N TYR A 73 -5.35 -7.58 -2.89
CA TYR A 73 -6.42 -7.66 -3.87
C TYR A 73 -7.48 -8.61 -3.32
N PRO A 74 -8.69 -8.13 -2.98
CA PRO A 74 -9.74 -9.00 -2.51
C PRO A 74 -10.16 -9.93 -3.64
N SER A 75 -9.95 -11.23 -3.46
CA SER A 75 -10.31 -12.27 -4.43
C SER A 75 -11.80 -12.61 -4.41
N THR A 76 -12.53 -12.13 -3.41
CA THR A 76 -13.98 -12.28 -3.28
C THR A 76 -14.66 -11.20 -4.13
N GLU A 77 -15.17 -11.61 -5.30
CA GLU A 77 -16.36 -10.97 -5.86
C GLU A 77 -17.42 -11.01 -4.75
N ILE A 78 -17.74 -9.85 -4.18
CA ILE A 78 -18.55 -9.79 -2.95
C ILE A 78 -19.95 -10.35 -3.24
N ALA A 79 -20.32 -11.35 -2.44
CA ALA A 79 -21.69 -11.81 -2.26
C ALA A 79 -22.59 -10.60 -1.92
N ASP A 80 -23.78 -10.53 -2.52
CA ASP A 80 -24.79 -9.44 -2.46
C ASP A 80 -24.96 -8.62 -3.75
N GLY A 81 -24.43 -9.09 -4.89
CA GLY A 81 -24.77 -8.52 -6.22
C GLY A 81 -24.16 -7.14 -6.53
N GLU A 82 -23.38 -6.58 -5.60
CA GLU A 82 -22.63 -5.34 -5.81
C GLU A 82 -21.33 -5.61 -6.57
N LYS A 83 -21.22 -5.07 -7.79
CA LYS A 83 -19.97 -5.07 -8.55
C LYS A 83 -18.98 -4.13 -7.88
N ILE A 84 -17.85 -4.67 -7.43
CA ILE A 84 -16.75 -3.88 -6.88
C ILE A 84 -15.71 -3.64 -7.98
N THR A 85 -15.18 -2.43 -8.05
CA THR A 85 -14.11 -2.13 -9.00
C THR A 85 -12.85 -2.95 -8.62
N PRO A 86 -12.20 -3.62 -9.58
CA PRO A 86 -10.90 -4.26 -9.35
C PRO A 86 -9.88 -3.24 -8.85
N GLN A 87 -9.51 -3.32 -7.57
CA GLN A 87 -8.60 -2.39 -6.90
C GLN A 87 -7.76 -3.13 -5.87
N TRP A 88 -6.57 -2.59 -5.61
CA TRP A 88 -5.67 -3.05 -4.57
C TRP A 88 -5.74 -2.08 -3.40
N TYR A 89 -5.88 -2.61 -2.19
CA TYR A 89 -6.07 -1.83 -0.98
C TYR A 89 -4.84 -1.92 -0.09
N GLY A 90 -4.40 -0.79 0.44
CA GLY A 90 -3.31 -0.73 1.39
C GLY A 90 -3.67 -1.42 2.69
N TYR A 91 -2.70 -2.13 3.27
CA TYR A 91 -2.84 -2.74 4.59
C TYR A 91 -1.52 -2.70 5.36
N ALA A 92 -1.63 -2.75 6.67
CA ALA A 92 -0.55 -3.00 7.61
C ALA A 92 -0.88 -4.24 8.44
N ILE A 93 0.11 -5.12 8.61
CA ILE A 93 0.06 -6.24 9.56
C ILE A 93 1.01 -5.93 10.71
N ARG A 94 0.53 -6.15 11.94
CA ARG A 94 1.34 -6.22 13.15
C ARG A 94 1.26 -7.62 13.72
N ALA A 95 2.40 -8.32 13.75
CA ALA A 95 2.50 -9.64 14.38
C ALA A 95 3.31 -9.55 15.67
N ARG A 96 2.74 -10.00 16.79
CA ARG A 96 3.35 -9.92 18.14
C ARG A 96 3.82 -11.29 18.61
N ALA A 97 5.08 -11.37 19.04
CA ALA A 97 5.66 -12.61 19.54
C ALA A 97 5.25 -12.97 20.98
N LYS A 98 4.70 -12.01 21.75
CA LYS A 98 4.33 -12.20 23.16
C LYS A 98 3.23 -13.26 23.30
N ASP A 99 2.21 -13.11 22.46
CA ASP A 99 0.92 -13.81 22.46
C ASP A 99 0.62 -14.50 21.12
N PHE A 100 1.54 -14.46 20.16
CA PHE A 100 1.40 -15.07 18.83
C PHE A 100 0.20 -14.54 18.04
N THR A 101 -0.09 -13.24 18.18
CA THR A 101 -1.23 -12.59 17.53
C THR A 101 -0.83 -11.85 16.25
N ILE A 102 -1.74 -11.86 15.26
CA ILE A 102 -1.64 -11.07 14.04
C ILE A 102 -2.82 -10.10 14.02
N GLU A 103 -2.53 -8.81 13.92
CA GLU A 103 -3.49 -7.74 13.74
C GLU A 103 -3.32 -7.18 12.32
N SER A 104 -4.43 -6.94 11.62
CA SER A 104 -4.45 -6.30 10.30
C SER A 104 -5.17 -4.96 10.42
N GLN A 105 -4.62 -3.92 9.81
CA GLN A 105 -5.19 -2.59 9.77
C GLN A 105 -5.22 -2.10 8.32
N PRO A 106 -6.36 -1.60 7.82
CA PRO A 106 -6.39 -0.99 6.50
C PRO A 106 -5.58 0.32 6.49
N LEU A 107 -4.93 0.61 5.36
CA LEU A 107 -4.21 1.86 5.14
C LEU A 107 -5.00 2.76 4.17
N PRO A 108 -4.81 4.09 4.25
CA PRO A 108 -5.51 5.06 3.41
C PRO A 108 -4.96 5.11 1.98
N VAL A 109 -4.80 3.96 1.33
CA VAL A 109 -4.18 3.82 0.01
C VAL A 109 -4.98 2.86 -0.85
N ILE A 110 -5.32 3.30 -2.05
CA ILE A 110 -6.03 2.53 -3.07
C ILE A 110 -5.21 2.61 -4.35
N ILE A 111 -4.83 1.46 -4.91
CA ILE A 111 -4.16 1.36 -6.21
C ILE A 111 -5.14 0.74 -7.20
N THR A 112 -5.54 1.51 -8.21
CA THR A 112 -6.48 1.04 -9.21
C THR A 112 -5.86 -0.04 -10.10
N ASN A 113 -6.67 -1.03 -10.54
CA ASN A 113 -6.17 -2.02 -11.49
C ASN A 113 -5.76 -1.39 -12.84
N HIS A 114 -6.37 -0.25 -13.22
CA HIS A 114 -5.94 0.54 -14.37
C HIS A 114 -4.48 1.00 -14.24
N LEU A 115 -4.09 1.55 -13.10
CA LEU A 115 -2.71 1.93 -12.84
C LEU A 115 -1.76 0.74 -12.93
N VAL A 116 -2.14 -0.41 -12.38
CA VAL A 116 -1.32 -1.64 -12.44
C VAL A 116 -1.11 -2.07 -13.89
N GLN A 117 -2.18 -2.15 -14.68
CA GLN A 117 -2.10 -2.49 -16.11
C GLN A 117 -1.26 -1.49 -16.91
N ARG A 118 -1.43 -0.19 -16.65
CA ARG A 118 -0.62 0.85 -17.29
C ARG A 118 0.85 0.74 -16.92
N THR A 119 1.16 0.45 -15.67
CA THR A 119 2.53 0.24 -15.20
C THR A 119 3.15 -0.99 -15.86
N MET A 120 2.39 -2.09 -15.97
CA MET A 120 2.82 -3.28 -16.71
C MET A 120 3.19 -2.97 -18.16
N GLN A 121 2.31 -2.26 -18.87
CA GLN A 121 2.55 -1.86 -20.27
C GLN A 121 3.75 -0.90 -20.41
N ARG A 122 3.91 0.05 -19.49
CA ARG A 122 4.94 1.10 -19.58
C ARG A 122 6.32 0.62 -19.19
N LEU A 123 6.40 -0.28 -18.22
CA LEU A 123 7.66 -0.83 -17.72
C LEU A 123 8.00 -2.20 -18.33
N ASP A 124 7.17 -2.68 -19.27
CA ASP A 124 7.31 -3.98 -19.92
C ASP A 124 7.47 -5.14 -18.93
N VAL A 125 6.54 -5.21 -17.96
CA VAL A 125 6.52 -6.28 -16.95
C VAL A 125 5.29 -7.17 -17.09
N ALA A 126 5.50 -8.48 -17.09
CA ALA A 126 4.46 -9.47 -17.36
C ALA A 126 3.51 -9.70 -16.17
N HIS A 127 3.91 -9.35 -14.94
CA HIS A 127 3.19 -9.72 -13.73
C HIS A 127 2.73 -8.50 -12.91
N PRO A 128 1.45 -8.46 -12.45
CA PRO A 128 0.91 -7.39 -11.60
C PRO A 128 1.76 -7.12 -10.36
N ARG A 129 2.33 -8.16 -9.73
CA ARG A 129 3.20 -8.02 -8.56
C ARG A 129 4.44 -7.18 -8.84
N GLN A 130 5.08 -7.37 -10.01
CA GLN A 130 6.27 -6.61 -10.41
C GLN A 130 5.90 -5.14 -10.70
N ALA A 131 4.74 -4.92 -11.31
CA ALA A 131 4.21 -3.58 -11.50
C ALA A 131 3.94 -2.88 -10.16
N LEU A 132 3.31 -3.56 -9.20
CA LEU A 132 3.08 -3.02 -7.85
C LEU A 132 4.38 -2.68 -7.12
N LEU A 133 5.40 -3.53 -7.19
CA LEU A 133 6.72 -3.22 -6.62
C LEU A 133 7.36 -1.98 -7.24
N SER A 134 7.05 -1.65 -8.50
CA SER A 134 7.51 -0.41 -9.14
C SER A 134 6.80 0.84 -8.61
N LEU A 135 5.67 0.66 -7.91
CA LEU A 135 4.89 1.71 -7.23
C LEU A 135 5.25 1.83 -5.73
N GLN A 136 6.25 1.10 -5.24
CA GLN A 136 6.67 1.11 -3.84
C GLN A 136 6.92 2.51 -3.28
N SER A 137 7.67 3.35 -4.01
CA SER A 137 7.93 4.72 -3.56
C SER A 137 6.64 5.55 -3.46
N ALA A 138 5.70 5.37 -4.38
CA ALA A 138 4.44 6.11 -4.36
C ALA A 138 3.58 5.65 -3.18
N PHE A 139 3.52 4.35 -2.91
CA PHE A 139 2.87 3.79 -1.74
C PHE A 139 3.45 4.36 -0.45
N LEU A 140 4.77 4.34 -0.28
CA LEU A 140 5.42 4.87 0.92
C LEU A 140 5.22 6.39 1.06
N ALA A 141 5.24 7.13 -0.05
CA ALA A 141 4.93 8.56 -0.06
C ALA A 141 3.51 8.83 0.48
N SER A 142 2.52 8.07 0.01
CA SER A 142 1.12 8.24 0.44
C SER A 142 0.86 7.97 1.92
N LEU A 143 1.76 7.23 2.60
CA LEU A 143 1.69 7.02 4.04
C LEU A 143 2.38 8.13 4.86
N LEU A 144 3.29 8.88 4.24
CA LEU A 144 3.99 10.00 4.88
C LEU A 144 3.26 11.32 4.72
N LEU A 145 2.62 11.50 3.57
CA LEU A 145 1.83 12.68 3.28
C LEU A 145 0.56 12.65 4.13
N GLU A 146 0.17 13.81 4.63
CA GLU A 146 -1.15 13.96 5.25
C GLU A 146 -2.25 13.52 4.28
N PRO A 147 -3.41 13.06 4.80
CA PRO A 147 -4.55 12.75 3.97
C PRO A 147 -4.87 13.91 3.02
N PRO A 148 -5.30 13.62 1.78
CA PRO A 148 -5.50 14.65 0.77
C PRO A 148 -6.56 15.66 1.21
N SER A 149 -6.16 16.90 1.50
CA SER A 149 -7.08 17.96 1.93
C SER A 149 -7.87 18.59 0.77
N LYS A 150 -7.28 18.62 -0.45
CA LYS A 150 -7.90 18.90 -1.77
C LYS A 150 -6.83 18.75 -2.88
N GLY A 151 -7.22 18.20 -4.03
CA GLY A 151 -6.39 18.19 -5.25
C GLY A 151 -5.60 16.90 -5.51
N HIS A 152 -4.77 16.90 -6.53
CA HIS A 152 -3.94 15.75 -6.92
C HIS A 152 -2.51 15.93 -6.42
N ALA A 153 -1.82 14.82 -6.18
CA ALA A 153 -0.39 14.78 -5.84
C ALA A 153 0.37 13.95 -6.88
N LEU A 154 1.59 14.37 -7.22
CA LEU A 154 2.53 13.57 -8.00
C LEU A 154 3.46 12.80 -7.08
N LEU A 155 3.23 11.50 -6.96
CA LEU A 155 4.00 10.63 -6.09
C LEU A 155 5.14 9.95 -6.89
N PRO A 156 6.35 9.86 -6.33
CA PRO A 156 7.48 9.24 -7.01
C PRO A 156 7.26 7.76 -7.26
N ALA A 157 7.53 7.27 -8.47
CA ALA A 157 7.49 5.85 -8.80
C ALA A 157 8.70 5.47 -9.67
N ARG A 158 9.00 4.17 -9.78
CA ARG A 158 10.10 3.72 -10.63
C ARG A 158 9.80 4.07 -12.09
N GLY A 159 10.69 4.81 -12.73
CA GLY A 159 10.56 5.22 -14.14
C GLY A 159 9.67 6.45 -14.37
N GLY A 160 9.15 7.10 -13.32
CA GLY A 160 8.24 8.23 -13.50
C GLY A 160 7.56 8.69 -12.21
N ALA A 161 6.27 9.01 -12.33
CA ALA A 161 5.43 9.43 -11.23
C ALA A 161 4.02 8.83 -11.34
N VAL A 162 3.34 8.76 -10.22
CA VAL A 162 1.95 8.34 -10.10
C VAL A 162 1.12 9.54 -9.72
N ILE A 163 -0.02 9.70 -10.39
CA ILE A 163 -1.01 10.69 -10.00
C ILE A 163 -1.91 10.06 -8.94
N ALA A 164 -1.89 10.63 -7.75
CA ALA A 164 -2.78 10.29 -6.65
C ALA A 164 -3.80 11.41 -6.40
N VAL A 165 -5.03 11.05 -6.04
CA VAL A 165 -6.11 11.99 -5.70
C VAL A 165 -6.83 11.51 -4.43
N PRO A 166 -7.55 12.38 -3.71
CA PRO A 166 -8.51 11.94 -2.71
C PRO A 166 -9.54 11.01 -3.35
N ASP A 167 -9.82 9.91 -2.66
CA ASP A 167 -10.87 9.01 -3.08
C ASP A 167 -12.26 9.64 -2.93
N ARG A 168 -13.16 9.36 -3.87
CA ARG A 168 -14.52 9.91 -3.86
C ARG A 168 -15.33 9.41 -2.65
N ASP A 169 -15.24 8.11 -2.37
CA ASP A 169 -16.05 7.44 -1.36
C ASP A 169 -15.34 7.47 0.00
N TYR A 170 -14.01 7.58 -0.02
CA TYR A 170 -13.16 7.68 1.16
C TYR A 170 -12.17 8.86 1.04
N PRO A 171 -12.59 10.12 1.24
CA PRO A 171 -11.71 11.29 1.02
C PRO A 171 -10.39 11.28 1.80
N MET A 172 -10.32 10.51 2.88
CA MET A 172 -9.10 10.30 3.67
C MET A 172 -8.08 9.37 3.00
N CYS A 173 -8.47 8.66 1.93
CA CYS A 173 -7.65 7.71 1.20
C CYS A 173 -7.06 8.34 -0.06
N TRP A 174 -5.80 8.03 -0.33
CA TRP A 174 -5.15 8.29 -1.61
C TRP A 174 -5.55 7.23 -2.64
N ALA A 175 -6.23 7.64 -3.71
CA ALA A 175 -6.48 6.83 -4.87
C ALA A 175 -5.44 7.09 -5.97
N MET A 176 -4.67 6.07 -6.32
CA MET A 176 -3.64 6.11 -7.35
C MET A 176 -4.18 5.65 -8.71
N LEU A 177 -4.16 6.55 -9.69
CA LEU A 177 -4.98 6.41 -10.91
C LEU A 177 -4.17 6.07 -12.16
N THR A 178 -3.02 6.72 -12.36
CA THR A 178 -2.26 6.60 -13.61
C THR A 178 -0.78 6.88 -13.42
N PHE A 179 0.01 6.37 -14.36
CA PHE A 179 1.46 6.49 -14.41
C PHE A 179 1.89 7.48 -15.49
N VAL A 180 2.80 8.37 -15.12
CA VAL A 180 3.42 9.35 -16.02
C VAL A 180 4.90 9.03 -16.14
N ASN A 181 5.35 8.72 -17.35
CA ASN A 181 6.77 8.48 -17.63
C ASN A 181 7.62 9.70 -17.26
N LYS A 182 8.83 9.48 -16.75
CA LYS A 182 9.78 10.55 -16.41
C LYS A 182 10.00 11.56 -17.55
N GLU A 183 10.06 11.08 -18.79
CA GLU A 183 10.25 11.90 -20.00
C GLU A 183 9.08 12.85 -20.31
N ARG A 184 7.89 12.57 -19.75
CA ARG A 184 6.68 13.38 -19.93
C ARG A 184 6.44 14.35 -18.79
N LEU A 185 7.29 14.36 -17.76
CA LEU A 185 7.21 15.30 -16.67
C LEU A 185 7.88 16.61 -17.07
N SER A 186 7.20 17.73 -16.83
CA SER A 186 7.83 19.05 -16.89
C SER A 186 8.91 19.18 -15.80
N VAL A 187 9.81 20.14 -15.96
CA VAL A 187 10.86 20.44 -14.95
C VAL A 187 10.24 20.73 -13.58
N GLN A 188 9.12 21.45 -13.52
CA GLN A 188 8.43 21.75 -12.27
C GLN A 188 7.87 20.50 -11.61
N GLN A 189 7.19 19.63 -12.37
CA GLN A 189 6.67 18.36 -11.86
C GLN A 189 7.79 17.42 -11.41
N MET A 190 8.93 17.44 -12.11
CA MET A 190 10.09 16.63 -11.72
C MET A 190 10.68 17.09 -10.38
N ARG A 191 10.70 18.40 -10.10
CA ARG A 191 11.11 18.94 -8.80
C ARG A 191 10.17 18.49 -7.68
N GLU A 192 8.86 18.60 -7.88
CA GLU A 192 7.85 18.13 -6.92
C GLU A 192 8.07 16.65 -6.57
N VAL A 193 8.24 15.80 -7.59
CA VAL A 193 8.49 14.36 -7.42
C VAL A 193 9.79 14.09 -6.65
N LEU A 194 10.86 14.85 -6.92
CA LEU A 194 12.14 14.73 -6.22
C LEU A 194 12.05 15.20 -4.77
N ASP A 195 11.30 16.26 -4.49
CA ASP A 195 11.10 16.79 -3.14
C ASP A 195 10.37 15.77 -2.26
N VAL A 196 9.29 15.17 -2.78
CA VAL A 196 8.59 14.06 -2.11
C VAL A 196 9.52 12.85 -1.96
N GLY A 197 10.28 12.50 -3.01
CA GLY A 197 11.28 11.42 -2.96
C GLY A 197 12.32 11.59 -1.86
N ASN A 198 12.82 12.82 -1.68
CA ASN A 198 13.78 13.17 -0.64
C ASN A 198 13.17 13.06 0.76
N GLN A 199 11.89 13.40 0.93
CA GLN A 199 11.20 13.19 2.21
C GLN A 199 11.12 11.70 2.56
N ILE A 200 10.81 10.83 1.59
CA ILE A 200 10.80 9.37 1.79
C ILE A 200 12.18 8.89 2.25
N VAL A 201 13.26 9.27 1.57
CA VAL A 201 14.63 8.85 1.92
C VAL A 201 15.03 9.32 3.32
N LYS A 202 14.64 10.53 3.72
CA LYS A 202 14.88 11.03 5.09
C LYS A 202 14.15 10.17 6.14
N HIS A 203 12.93 9.73 5.84
CA HIS A 203 12.08 9.02 6.79
C HIS A 203 12.34 7.50 6.82
N THR A 204 12.88 6.90 5.75
CA THR A 204 13.24 5.46 5.70
C THR A 204 14.40 5.08 6.62
N SER A 205 15.08 6.04 7.25
CA SER A 205 16.08 5.80 8.30
C SER A 205 15.43 5.56 9.67
N ASN A 206 15.19 4.30 10.07
CA ASN A 206 14.66 3.84 11.39
C ASN A 206 13.33 4.46 11.93
N PHE A 207 12.89 5.60 11.40
CA PHE A 207 11.80 6.45 11.89
C PHE A 207 10.46 6.00 11.28
N PHE A 208 10.46 5.60 9.99
CA PHE A 208 9.29 5.01 9.31
C PHE A 208 8.72 3.79 10.05
N ARG A 209 9.58 3.02 10.73
CA ARG A 209 9.23 1.73 11.33
C ARG A 209 8.45 1.85 12.64
N ALA A 210 8.63 2.93 13.38
CA ALA A 210 7.99 3.15 14.68
C ALA A 210 6.91 4.25 14.61
N ASP A 211 7.09 5.26 13.77
CA ASP A 211 6.24 6.46 13.79
C ASP A 211 4.96 6.30 12.97
N VAL A 212 5.00 5.60 11.82
CA VAL A 212 3.80 5.23 11.05
C VAL A 212 2.95 4.23 11.84
N ALA A 213 3.58 3.25 12.48
CA ALA A 213 2.91 2.29 13.37
C ALA A 213 2.32 2.96 14.63
N ARG A 214 2.94 4.01 15.18
CA ARG A 214 2.40 4.78 16.32
C ARG A 214 1.25 5.71 15.92
N LYS A 215 1.38 6.44 14.82
CA LYS A 215 0.37 7.40 14.36
C LYS A 215 -0.93 6.70 13.96
N LEU A 216 -0.84 5.50 13.39
CA LEU A 216 -2.01 4.67 13.08
C LEU A 216 -2.65 3.99 14.30
N ALA A 217 -1.96 3.93 15.45
CA ALA A 217 -2.50 3.40 16.71
C ALA A 217 -3.21 4.46 17.57
N CYS A 218 -3.04 5.76 17.28
CA CYS A 218 -3.71 6.87 18.00
C CYS A 218 -4.95 7.41 17.27
N ALA A 219 -5.25 6.91 16.07
CA ALA A 219 -6.41 7.32 15.26
C ALA A 219 -7.60 6.34 15.39
N ALA A 220 -7.61 5.48 16.41
CA ALA A 220 -8.68 4.56 16.78
C ALA A 220 -9.32 4.96 18.11
#